data_AF-A0A0T5P3K2-F1
#
_entry.id   AF-A0A0T5P3K2-F1
#
_cell.length_a   1.000
_cell.length_b   1.000
_cell.length_c   1.000
_cell.angle_alpha   90.00
_cell.angle_beta   90.00
_cell.angle_gamma   90.00
#
_symmetry.space_group_name_H-M   'P 1'
#
loop_
_entity.id
_entity.type
_entity.pdbx_description
1 polymer ?
#
loop_
_entity_poly.entity_id
_entity_poly.type
_entity_poly.pdbx_seq_one_letter_code
_entity_poly.pdbx_strand_id
1 'polypeptide(L)'
;MRQFSIPFAALGFALTISSCGPSVVSLPVVGKLSNGETAQGSVLLDLSTKRGEFDMVTLSGLSCEGTYNTSLAVSTITIPVACNNGSKGRVIATRDASGVAGTAIGRLSNGMTGRFLFGNVSAQMQADFLNE
;
A
#
# COMPACT_ATOMS: atom_id res chain seq x y z
N MET A 1 35.57 -59.24 -12.59
CA MET A 1 35.22 -58.40 -11.42
C MET A 1 36.31 -57.35 -11.28
N ARG A 2 36.07 -56.11 -11.74
CA ARG A 2 37.04 -55.00 -11.65
C ARG A 2 36.44 -53.91 -10.77
N GLN A 3 37.03 -53.77 -9.59
CA GLN A 3 36.75 -52.81 -8.55
C GLN A 3 37.25 -51.44 -9.02
N PHE A 4 36.33 -50.49 -9.24
CA PHE A 4 36.65 -49.09 -9.54
C PHE A 4 36.50 -48.27 -8.25
N SER A 5 37.63 -47.87 -7.67
CA SER A 5 37.72 -46.87 -6.60
C SER A 5 37.42 -45.48 -7.18
N ILE A 6 36.40 -44.80 -6.66
CA ILE A 6 36.11 -43.39 -6.96
C ILE A 6 36.46 -42.58 -5.70
N PRO A 7 37.47 -41.69 -5.75
CA PRO A 7 37.81 -40.85 -4.62
C PRO A 7 36.78 -39.73 -4.46
N PHE A 8 36.37 -39.52 -3.20
CA PHE A 8 35.84 -38.28 -2.67
C PHE A 8 36.64 -37.07 -3.18
N ALA A 9 35.99 -36.07 -3.78
CA ALA A 9 36.21 -34.65 -3.46
C ALA A 9 35.44 -33.71 -4.42
N ALA A 10 34.79 -32.72 -3.80
CA ALA A 10 34.34 -31.45 -4.37
C ALA A 10 33.08 -31.46 -5.28
N LEU A 11 31.94 -31.82 -4.69
CA LEU A 11 30.67 -31.18 -5.05
C LEU A 11 30.71 -29.70 -4.63
N GLY A 12 31.20 -28.83 -5.52
CA GLY A 12 31.10 -27.38 -5.38
C GLY A 12 29.71 -26.89 -5.77
N PHE A 13 28.71 -27.09 -4.92
CA PHE A 13 27.37 -26.53 -5.10
C PHE A 13 27.38 -25.07 -4.60
N ALA A 14 27.69 -24.13 -5.51
CA ALA A 14 27.61 -22.70 -5.23
C ALA A 14 26.13 -22.28 -5.12
N LEU A 15 25.59 -22.27 -3.91
CA LEU A 15 24.30 -21.64 -3.59
C LEU A 15 24.47 -20.12 -3.62
N THR A 16 24.22 -19.51 -4.78
CA THR A 16 24.02 -18.07 -4.89
C THR A 16 22.62 -17.72 -4.36
N ILE A 17 22.51 -17.49 -3.06
CA ILE A 17 21.34 -16.87 -2.44
C ILE A 17 21.26 -15.40 -2.89
N SER A 18 20.62 -15.17 -4.03
CA SER A 18 20.11 -13.86 -4.44
C SER A 18 19.02 -13.43 -3.45
N SER A 19 19.39 -12.67 -2.42
CA SER A 19 18.43 -12.03 -1.53
C SER A 19 17.82 -10.81 -2.22
N CYS A 20 16.93 -11.04 -3.17
CA CYS A 20 16.01 -10.00 -3.61
C CYS A 20 14.91 -9.88 -2.55
N GLY A 21 15.15 -9.08 -1.51
CA GLY A 21 14.08 -8.72 -0.57
C GLY A 21 12.92 -8.07 -1.33
N PRO A 22 11.65 -8.26 -0.90
CA PRO A 22 10.53 -7.67 -1.60
C PRO A 22 10.69 -6.15 -1.58
N SER A 23 10.92 -5.56 -2.75
CA SER A 23 10.98 -4.10 -2.93
C SER A 23 9.59 -3.45 -2.79
N VAL A 24 8.54 -4.26 -2.68
CA VAL A 24 7.14 -3.85 -2.63
C VAL A 24 6.59 -4.10 -1.23
N VAL A 25 6.04 -3.05 -0.62
CA VAL A 25 5.40 -3.09 0.69
C VAL A 25 3.91 -2.76 0.51
N SER A 26 3.02 -3.62 1.00
CA SER A 26 1.59 -3.35 1.03
C SER A 26 1.16 -2.92 2.43
N LEU A 27 0.37 -1.84 2.50
CA LEU A 27 -0.13 -1.24 3.72
C LEU A 27 -1.66 -1.13 3.65
N PRO A 28 -2.40 -1.52 4.69
CA PRO A 28 -3.85 -1.41 4.66
C PRO A 28 -4.30 0.04 4.75
N VAL A 29 -5.47 0.32 4.15
CA VAL A 29 -6.19 1.58 4.25
C VAL A 29 -7.61 1.31 4.69
N VAL A 30 -8.09 2.10 5.65
CA VAL A 30 -9.51 2.17 5.99
C VAL A 30 -9.95 3.62 6.01
N GLY A 31 -11.21 3.87 5.68
CA GLY A 31 -11.73 5.22 5.61
C GLY A 31 -13.23 5.30 5.77
N LYS A 32 -13.69 6.52 6.01
CA LYS A 32 -15.09 6.88 6.09
C LYS A 32 -15.36 8.01 5.10
N LEU A 33 -16.35 7.80 4.24
CA LEU A 33 -16.80 8.77 3.26
C LEU A 33 -17.89 9.68 3.86
N SER A 34 -18.10 10.84 3.26
CA SER A 34 -19.09 11.82 3.71
C SER A 34 -20.53 11.33 3.68
N ASN A 35 -20.81 10.26 2.93
CA ASN A 35 -22.12 9.60 2.89
C ASN A 35 -22.28 8.54 4.00
N GLY A 36 -21.31 8.40 4.90
CA GLY A 36 -21.32 7.42 5.99
C GLY A 36 -20.78 6.04 5.60
N GLU A 37 -20.44 5.80 4.34
CA GLU A 37 -19.90 4.52 3.91
C GLU A 37 -18.45 4.33 4.38
N THR A 38 -18.15 3.09 4.73
CA THR A 38 -16.77 2.66 4.99
C THR A 38 -16.10 2.28 3.67
N ALA A 39 -14.90 2.79 3.47
CA ALA A 39 -13.99 2.40 2.40
C ALA A 39 -12.84 1.57 2.99
N GLN A 40 -12.40 0.56 2.26
CA GLN A 40 -11.25 -0.27 2.61
C GLN A 40 -10.39 -0.50 1.37
N GLY A 41 -9.08 -0.64 1.55
CA GLY A 41 -8.19 -0.97 0.45
C GLY A 41 -6.75 -1.05 0.90
N SER A 42 -5.84 -0.82 -0.04
CA SER A 42 -4.42 -0.90 0.24
C SER A 42 -3.60 0.19 -0.44
N VAL A 43 -2.38 0.36 0.05
CA VAL A 43 -1.33 1.12 -0.58
C VAL A 43 -0.18 0.18 -0.86
N LEU A 44 0.22 0.11 -2.12
CA LEU A 44 1.41 -0.61 -2.56
C LEU A 44 2.54 0.40 -2.75
N LEU A 45 3.65 0.20 -2.07
CA LEU A 45 4.85 1.03 -2.15
C LEU A 45 5.97 0.23 -2.82
N ASP A 46 6.37 0.63 -4.02
CA ASP A 46 7.58 0.13 -4.67
C ASP A 46 8.76 1.05 -4.29
N LEU A 47 9.62 0.54 -3.40
CA LEU A 47 10.79 1.24 -2.91
C LEU A 47 11.92 1.33 -3.94
N SER A 48 11.94 0.43 -4.93
CA SER A 48 12.93 0.41 -6.00
C SER A 48 12.63 1.47 -7.06
N THR A 49 11.37 1.63 -7.43
CA THR A 49 10.95 2.62 -8.45
C THR A 49 10.42 3.93 -7.85
N LYS A 50 10.31 4.03 -6.52
CA LYS A 50 9.72 5.17 -5.80
C LYS A 50 8.29 5.48 -6.27
N ARG A 51 7.54 4.43 -6.59
CA ARG A 51 6.14 4.51 -7.01
C ARG A 51 5.23 3.97 -5.93
N GLY A 52 4.06 4.58 -5.85
CA GLY A 52 2.99 4.21 -4.94
C GLY A 52 1.72 4.00 -5.72
N GLU A 53 0.98 2.98 -5.35
CA GLU A 53 -0.36 2.70 -5.86
C GLU A 53 -1.31 2.68 -4.66
N PHE A 54 -2.49 3.24 -4.87
CA PHE A 54 -3.55 3.35 -3.91
C PHE A 54 -4.79 2.72 -4.52
N ASP A 55 -5.44 1.85 -3.76
CA ASP A 55 -6.74 1.29 -4.10
C ASP A 55 -7.69 1.43 -2.90
N MET A 56 -8.97 1.60 -3.19
CA MET A 56 -10.04 1.49 -2.20
C MET A 56 -11.34 1.02 -2.84
N VAL A 57 -12.14 0.32 -2.05
CA VAL A 57 -13.48 -0.14 -2.39
C VAL A 57 -14.46 0.14 -1.24
N THR A 58 -15.72 0.39 -1.57
CA THR A 58 -16.84 0.48 -0.63
C THR A 58 -17.76 -0.71 -0.77
N LEU A 59 -18.64 -0.92 0.22
CA LEU A 59 -19.68 -1.96 0.14
C LEU A 59 -20.72 -1.68 -0.96
N SER A 60 -20.95 -0.41 -1.32
CA SER A 60 -21.80 -0.04 -2.47
C SER A 60 -21.17 -0.30 -3.84
N GLY A 61 -19.90 -0.71 -3.90
CA GLY A 61 -19.19 -1.00 -5.14
C GLY A 61 -18.50 0.20 -5.80
N LEU A 62 -18.32 1.31 -5.07
CA LEU A 62 -17.41 2.38 -5.50
C LEU A 62 -15.98 1.86 -5.38
N SER A 63 -15.22 1.87 -6.48
CA SER A 63 -13.79 1.60 -6.48
C SER A 63 -13.04 2.84 -6.94
N CYS A 64 -11.95 3.19 -6.26
CA CYS A 64 -11.08 4.30 -6.64
C CYS A 64 -9.62 3.87 -6.58
N GLU A 65 -8.86 4.26 -7.61
CA GLU A 65 -7.46 3.89 -7.78
C GLU A 65 -6.63 5.13 -8.08
N GLY A 66 -5.36 5.12 -7.67
CA GLY A 66 -4.44 6.23 -7.91
C GLY A 66 -2.99 5.77 -7.87
N THR A 67 -2.16 6.42 -8.69
CA THR A 67 -0.71 6.21 -8.67
C THR A 67 0.01 7.51 -8.35
N TYR A 68 1.10 7.42 -7.61
CA TYR A 68 1.83 8.57 -7.11
C TYR A 68 3.32 8.28 -6.92
N ASN A 69 4.12 9.33 -6.70
CA ASN A 69 5.53 9.19 -6.36
C ASN A 69 5.69 9.14 -4.83
N THR A 70 6.37 8.12 -4.32
CA THR A 70 6.44 7.83 -2.88
C THR A 70 7.59 8.51 -2.16
N SER A 71 8.34 9.42 -2.81
CA SER A 71 9.53 10.09 -2.29
C SER A 71 9.54 10.17 -0.76
N LEU A 72 10.44 9.40 -0.14
CA LEU A 72 10.46 9.15 1.30
C LEU A 72 10.74 10.42 2.13
N ALA A 73 11.25 11.48 1.49
CA ALA A 73 11.53 12.76 2.14
C ALA A 73 10.29 13.64 2.33
N VAL A 74 9.14 13.30 1.72
CA VAL A 74 7.94 14.14 1.77
C VAL A 74 6.95 13.59 2.80
N SER A 75 6.61 14.41 3.80
CA SER A 75 5.63 14.07 4.83
C SER A 75 4.20 14.09 4.32
N THR A 76 3.89 14.98 3.36
CA THR A 76 2.55 15.11 2.76
C THR A 76 2.57 14.81 1.27
N ILE A 77 1.80 13.82 0.85
CA ILE A 77 1.71 13.34 -0.53
C ILE A 77 0.34 13.68 -1.09
N THR A 78 0.29 14.07 -2.36
CA THR A 78 -0.98 14.13 -3.07
C THR A 78 -1.08 13.02 -4.10
N ILE A 79 -2.16 12.26 -4.01
CA ILE A 79 -2.48 11.11 -4.85
C ILE A 79 -3.66 11.50 -5.74
N PRO A 80 -3.48 11.62 -7.07
CA PRO A 80 -4.61 11.73 -7.98
C PRO A 80 -5.36 10.40 -8.01
N VAL A 81 -6.68 10.43 -7.86
CA VAL A 81 -7.52 9.23 -7.86
C VAL A 81 -8.59 9.31 -8.94
N ALA A 82 -8.91 8.16 -9.53
CA ALA A 82 -10.00 7.97 -10.45
C ALA A 82 -10.89 6.84 -9.95
N CYS A 83 -12.20 7.03 -10.01
CA CYS A 83 -13.16 6.04 -9.56
C CYS A 83 -13.93 5.41 -10.72
N ASN A 84 -14.43 4.19 -10.52
CA ASN A 84 -15.19 3.43 -11.52
C ASN A 84 -16.48 4.14 -11.99
N ASN A 85 -17.04 5.05 -11.19
CA ASN A 85 -18.20 5.87 -11.55
C ASN A 85 -17.84 7.12 -12.39
N GLY A 86 -16.60 7.25 -12.84
CA GLY A 86 -16.10 8.39 -13.62
C GLY A 86 -15.69 9.61 -12.81
N SER A 87 -15.93 9.63 -11.50
CA SER A 87 -15.47 10.70 -10.63
C SER A 87 -13.94 10.69 -10.50
N LYS A 88 -13.35 11.87 -10.42
CA LYS A 88 -11.89 12.04 -10.22
C LYS A 88 -11.64 12.90 -9.00
N GLY A 89 -10.48 12.76 -8.38
CA GLY A 89 -10.19 13.52 -7.19
C GLY A 89 -8.74 13.53 -6.80
N ARG A 90 -8.51 14.02 -5.58
CA ARG A 90 -7.19 14.03 -4.95
C ARG A 90 -7.33 13.56 -3.52
N VAL A 91 -6.42 12.68 -3.12
CA VAL A 91 -6.21 12.27 -1.73
C VAL A 91 -4.93 12.92 -1.25
N ILE A 92 -5.00 13.64 -0.14
CA ILE A 92 -3.86 14.26 0.52
C ILE A 92 -3.53 13.40 1.73
N ALA A 93 -2.44 12.64 1.64
CA ALA A 93 -1.97 11.75 2.69
C ALA A 93 -0.83 12.40 3.47
N THR A 94 -0.89 12.37 4.80
CA THR A 94 0.15 12.85 5.70
C THR A 94 0.67 11.67 6.51
N ARG A 95 1.98 11.42 6.38
CA ARG A 95 2.69 10.37 7.12
C ARG A 95 2.96 10.82 8.55
N ASP A 96 2.96 9.85 9.46
CA ASP A 96 3.45 10.02 10.82
C ASP A 96 4.98 9.96 10.87
N ALA A 97 5.54 10.00 12.09
CA ALA A 97 6.99 9.95 12.31
C ALA A 97 7.65 8.62 11.87
N SER A 98 6.88 7.54 11.73
CA SER A 98 7.37 6.26 11.21
C SER A 98 7.54 6.27 9.68
N GLY A 99 6.87 7.20 8.98
CA GLY A 99 6.93 7.34 7.53
C GLY A 99 6.08 6.32 6.75
N VAL A 100 5.52 5.32 7.42
CA VAL A 100 4.76 4.20 6.80
C VAL A 100 3.32 4.10 7.28
N ALA A 101 2.88 4.97 8.19
CA ALA A 101 1.50 5.09 8.61
C ALA A 101 1.09 6.56 8.63
N GLY A 102 -0.21 6.82 8.74
CA GLY A 102 -0.71 8.18 8.82
C GLY A 102 -2.19 8.33 8.51
N THR A 103 -2.57 9.56 8.15
CA THR A 103 -3.95 9.94 7.83
C THR A 103 -4.03 10.52 6.44
N ALA A 104 -5.18 10.41 5.79
CA ALA A 104 -5.42 11.06 4.52
C ALA A 104 -6.81 11.67 4.44
N ILE A 105 -6.94 12.70 3.60
CA ILE A 105 -8.22 13.34 3.30
C ILE A 105 -8.39 13.35 1.78
N GLY A 106 -9.51 12.82 1.32
CA GLY A 106 -9.88 12.75 -0.09
C GLY A 106 -11.00 13.73 -0.43
N ARG A 107 -10.92 14.30 -1.63
CA ARG A 107 -12.05 15.02 -2.24
C ARG A 107 -12.19 14.62 -3.70
N LEU A 108 -13.40 14.21 -4.06
CA LEU A 108 -13.80 13.85 -5.41
C LEU A 108 -14.53 15.01 -6.10
N SER A 109 -14.55 14.98 -7.43
CA SER A 109 -15.18 15.98 -8.30
C SER A 109 -16.70 16.06 -8.15
N ASN A 110 -17.32 14.98 -7.70
CA ASN A 110 -18.74 14.91 -7.38
C ASN A 110 -19.09 15.53 -6.01
N GLY A 111 -18.12 16.13 -5.32
CA GLY A 111 -18.29 16.76 -4.01
C GLY A 111 -18.13 15.81 -2.82
N MET A 112 -18.02 14.50 -3.06
CA MET A 112 -17.78 13.52 -2.01
C MET A 112 -16.42 13.74 -1.37
N THR A 113 -16.37 13.62 -0.04
CA THR A 113 -15.13 13.70 0.73
C THR A 113 -14.94 12.43 1.53
N GLY A 114 -13.71 12.16 1.94
CA GLY A 114 -13.39 11.01 2.77
C GLY A 114 -12.23 11.29 3.69
N ARG A 115 -12.23 10.63 4.85
CA ARG A 115 -11.08 10.60 5.76
C ARG A 115 -10.59 9.16 5.81
N PHE A 116 -9.28 9.00 5.82
CA PHE A 116 -8.64 7.68 5.76
C PHE A 116 -7.52 7.59 6.78
N LEU A 117 -7.28 6.37 7.22
CA LEU A 117 -6.18 5.93 8.05
C LEU A 117 -5.44 4.85 7.28
N PHE A 118 -4.11 4.94 7.19
CA PHE A 118 -3.30 3.96 6.45
C PHE A 118 -2.07 3.50 7.24
N GLY A 119 -1.56 2.32 6.91
CA GLY A 119 -0.33 1.78 7.50
C GLY A 119 -0.55 0.76 8.60
N ASN A 120 0.45 0.58 9.47
CA ASN A 120 0.38 -0.36 10.59
C ASN A 120 -0.48 0.20 11.72
N VAL A 121 -1.79 0.19 11.52
CA VAL A 121 -2.80 0.64 12.48
C VAL A 121 -3.48 -0.56 13.11
N SER A 122 -3.50 -0.59 14.45
CA SER A 122 -4.14 -1.69 15.19
C SER A 122 -5.63 -1.79 14.81
N ALA A 123 -6.20 -2.98 14.88
CA ALA A 123 -7.64 -3.19 14.63
C ALA A 123 -8.51 -2.29 15.52
N GLN A 124 -8.04 -1.99 16.73
CA GLN A 124 -8.72 -1.10 17.66
C GLN A 124 -8.68 0.36 17.19
N MET A 125 -7.51 0.86 16.76
CA MET A 125 -7.42 2.21 16.16
C MET A 125 -8.28 2.36 14.91
N GLN A 126 -8.33 1.31 14.08
CA GLN A 126 -9.21 1.30 12.91
C GLN A 126 -10.69 1.36 13.31
N ALA A 127 -11.10 0.58 14.31
CA ALA A 127 -12.47 0.60 14.82
C ALA A 127 -12.82 1.96 15.43
N ASP A 128 -11.95 2.54 16.25
CA ASP A 128 -12.15 3.86 16.87
C ASP A 128 -12.31 4.93 15.78
N PHE A 129 -11.47 4.91 14.75
CA PHE A 129 -11.55 5.85 13.62
C PHE A 129 -12.86 5.77 12.83
N LEU A 130 -13.44 4.57 12.69
CA LEU A 130 -14.69 4.38 11.95
C LEU A 130 -15.94 4.75 12.76
N ASN A 131 -15.86 4.64 14.10
CA ASN A 131 -16.95 4.96 15.02
C ASN A 131 -17.02 6.44 15.41
N GLU A 132 -16.00 7.24 15.08
CA GLU A 132 -15.99 8.70 15.20
C GLU A 132 -16.76 9.38 14.05
#